data_AF-A0A838F796-F1
#
_entry.id   AF-A0A838F796-F1
#
_cell.length_a   1.000
_cell.length_b   1.000
_cell.length_c   1.000
_cell.angle_alpha   90.00
_cell.angle_beta   90.00
_cell.angle_gamma   90.00
#
_symmetry.space_group_name_H-M   'P 1'
#
loop_
_entity.id
_entity.type
_entity.pdbx_description
1 polymer ?
#
loop_
_entity_poly.entity_id
_entity_poly.type
_entity_poly.pdbx_seq_one_letter_code
_entity_poly.pdbx_strand_id
1 'polypeptide(L)'
;LFIAAFQKDVFENVNLSSKLTLFDNYTDKVSSNRDNVDVNFNLTLNMQINKWLTTSFFANIIYDHNIFIYDRDNEGNQLLTGGPRTQISEGFGIGLTAKFGDELK
;
A
#
# COMPACT_ATOMS: atom_id res chain seq x y z
N LEU A 1 -2.71 -13.76 12.30
CA LEU A 1 -2.15 -13.20 11.04
C LEU A 1 -2.71 -13.98 9.86
N PHE A 2 -3.54 -13.35 9.05
CA PHE A 2 -4.08 -13.91 7.81
C PHE A 2 -3.53 -13.11 6.62
N ILE A 3 -3.19 -13.80 5.54
CA ILE A 3 -2.64 -13.18 4.33
C ILE A 3 -3.37 -13.74 3.12
N ALA A 4 -3.92 -12.86 2.29
CA ALA A 4 -4.39 -13.17 0.96
C ALA A 4 -3.52 -12.40 -0.05
N ALA A 5 -2.97 -13.11 -1.03
CA ALA A 5 -2.17 -12.52 -2.09
C ALA A 5 -2.75 -12.92 -3.45
N PHE A 6 -2.80 -11.96 -4.36
CA PHE A 6 -3.26 -12.16 -5.73
C PHE A 6 -2.25 -11.53 -6.67
N GLN A 7 -1.76 -12.31 -7.63
CA GLN A 7 -0.89 -11.80 -8.68
C GLN A 7 -1.35 -12.39 -9.99
N LYS A 8 -1.57 -11.52 -10.98
CA LYS A 8 -2.02 -11.94 -12.29
C LYS A 8 -1.61 -10.94 -13.36
N ASP A 9 -1.21 -11.46 -14.51
CA ASP A 9 -1.14 -10.69 -15.74
C ASP A 9 -2.57 -10.48 -16.24
N VAL A 10 -3.07 -9.25 -16.08
CA VAL A 10 -4.44 -8.88 -16.48
C VAL A 10 -4.51 -8.63 -17.98
N PHE A 11 -3.44 -8.08 -18.55
CA PHE A 11 -3.25 -7.91 -19.99
C PHE A 11 -1.78 -8.18 -20.35
N GLU A 12 -1.49 -8.33 -21.64
CA GLU A 12 -0.11 -8.37 -22.11
C GLU A 12 0.60 -7.09 -21.67
N ASN A 13 1.79 -7.23 -21.06
CA ASN A 13 2.58 -6.14 -20.48
C ASN A 13 1.95 -5.42 -19.27
N VAL A 14 0.86 -5.94 -18.69
CA VAL A 14 0.23 -5.37 -17.49
C VAL A 14 0.11 -6.44 -16.39
N ASN A 15 0.92 -6.28 -15.34
CA ASN A 15 0.91 -7.13 -14.16
C ASN A 15 0.21 -6.43 -13.00
N LEU A 16 -0.78 -7.09 -12.41
CA LEU A 16 -1.45 -6.64 -11.20
C LEU A 16 -1.06 -7.56 -10.04
N SER A 17 -0.59 -6.96 -8.96
CA SER A 17 -0.32 -7.62 -7.69
C SER A 17 -1.10 -6.92 -6.59
N SER A 18 -1.81 -7.69 -5.77
CA SER A 18 -2.45 -7.19 -4.57
C SER A 18 -2.22 -8.15 -3.41
N LYS A 19 -2.09 -7.57 -2.21
CA LYS A 19 -1.86 -8.32 -0.99
C LYS A 19 -2.67 -7.71 0.13
N LEU A 20 -3.55 -8.51 0.72
CA LEU A 20 -4.27 -8.18 1.93
C LEU A 20 -3.64 -8.95 3.10
N THR A 21 -3.26 -8.23 4.13
CA THR A 21 -2.75 -8.76 5.39
C THR A 21 -3.69 -8.31 6.50
N LEU A 22 -4.27 -9.26 7.21
CA LEU A 22 -5.12 -9.02 8.37
C LEU A 22 -4.37 -9.50 9.61
N PHE A 23 -4.20 -8.63 10.58
CA PHE A 23 -3.58 -8.95 11.85
C PHE A 23 -4.57 -8.74 12.98
N ASP A 24 -4.54 -9.64 13.95
CA ASP A 24 -5.41 -9.60 15.11
C ASP A 24 -4.54 -9.94 16.32
N ASN A 25 -4.57 -9.07 17.33
CA ASN A 25 -3.76 -9.18 18.54
C ASN A 25 -4.59 -9.77 19.69
N TYR A 26 -4.76 -11.09 19.69
CA TYR A 26 -5.47 -11.82 20.75
C TYR A 26 -4.86 -11.65 22.16
N THR A 27 -3.61 -11.19 22.26
CA THR A 27 -2.89 -10.98 23.52
C THR A 27 -2.88 -9.53 23.98
N ASP A 28 -3.67 -8.65 23.36
CA ASP A 28 -3.71 -7.24 23.73
C ASP A 28 -4.00 -7.06 25.24
N LYS A 29 -3.27 -6.16 25.89
CA LYS A 29 -3.45 -5.87 27.32
C LYS A 29 -4.83 -5.28 27.60
N VAL A 30 -5.45 -4.65 26.59
CA VAL A 30 -6.80 -4.09 26.66
C VAL A 30 -7.78 -5.09 26.03
N SER A 31 -8.64 -5.71 26.84
CA SER A 31 -9.56 -6.77 26.38
C SER A 31 -10.53 -6.31 25.29
N SER A 32 -10.92 -5.03 25.25
CA SER A 32 -11.79 -4.48 24.21
C SER A 32 -11.10 -4.34 22.84
N ASN A 33 -9.76 -4.39 22.79
CA ASN A 33 -9.00 -4.25 21.55
C ASN A 33 -8.68 -5.60 20.90
N ARG A 34 -8.94 -6.72 21.59
CA ARG A 34 -8.66 -8.09 21.13
C ARG A 34 -9.58 -8.57 20.02
N ASP A 35 -10.65 -7.83 19.73
CA ASP A 35 -11.57 -8.09 18.64
C ASP A 35 -11.28 -7.20 17.41
N ASN A 36 -10.33 -6.26 17.52
CA ASN A 36 -10.01 -5.34 16.45
C ASN A 36 -9.00 -5.99 15.49
N VAL A 37 -9.34 -5.98 14.21
CA VAL A 37 -8.48 -6.48 13.14
C VAL A 37 -7.78 -5.30 12.46
N ASP A 38 -6.46 -5.30 12.52
CA ASP A 38 -5.62 -4.40 11.74
C ASP A 38 -5.57 -4.86 10.29
N VAL A 39 -5.80 -3.93 9.37
CA VAL A 39 -5.90 -4.19 7.94
C VAL A 39 -4.75 -3.50 7.23
N ASN A 40 -3.97 -4.27 6.48
CA ASN A 40 -2.98 -3.73 5.55
C ASN A 40 -3.25 -4.28 4.15
N PHE A 41 -3.57 -3.38 3.23
CA PHE A 41 -3.82 -3.70 1.83
C PHE A 41 -2.79 -3.02 0.94
N ASN A 42 -2.08 -3.80 0.14
CA ASN A 42 -1.14 -3.34 -0.86
C ASN A 42 -1.69 -3.65 -2.25
N LEU A 43 -1.55 -2.70 -3.16
CA LEU A 43 -1.86 -2.82 -4.57
C LEU A 43 -0.67 -2.31 -5.38
N THR A 44 -0.27 -3.05 -6.39
CA THR A 44 0.79 -2.67 -7.33
C THR A 44 0.36 -3.06 -8.72
N LEU A 45 0.35 -2.09 -9.62
CA LEU A 45 0.06 -2.26 -11.04
C LEU A 45 1.29 -1.85 -11.83
N ASN A 46 1.91 -2.80 -12.51
CA ASN A 46 3.06 -2.56 -13.38
C ASN A 46 2.62 -2.67 -14.84
N MET A 47 2.96 -1.67 -15.63
CA MET A 47 2.62 -1.54 -17.04
C MET A 47 3.90 -1.29 -17.84
N GLN A 48 4.22 -2.17 -18.77
CA GLN A 48 5.25 -1.93 -19.78
C GLN A 48 4.57 -1.38 -21.03
N ILE A 49 4.65 -0.06 -21.21
CA ILE A 49 4.06 0.61 -22.37
C ILE A 49 4.84 0.22 -23.63
N ASN A 50 6.17 0.38 -23.58
CA ASN A 50 7.08 0.12 -24.69
C ASN A 50 8.38 -0.55 -24.19
N LYS A 51 9.26 -0.99 -25.11
CA LYS A 51 10.60 -1.50 -24.78
C LYS A 51 11.48 -0.55 -23.94
N TRP A 52 11.16 0.75 -23.97
CA TRP A 52 11.93 1.83 -23.32
C TRP A 52 11.12 2.62 -22.29
N LEU A 53 9.82 2.36 -22.16
CA LEU A 53 8.92 3.10 -21.28
C LEU A 53 8.13 2.13 -20.41
N THR A 54 8.31 2.25 -19.10
CA THR A 54 7.60 1.49 -18.08
C THR A 54 6.87 2.43 -17.14
N THR A 55 5.81 1.95 -16.52
CA THR A 55 5.00 2.72 -15.58
C THR A 55 4.57 1.79 -14.46
N SER A 56 4.62 2.29 -13.23
CA SER A 56 4.24 1.55 -12.04
C SER A 56 3.34 2.42 -11.18
N PHE A 57 2.19 1.89 -10.82
CA PHE A 57 1.29 2.48 -9.84
C PHE A 57 1.32 1.62 -8.57
N PHE A 58 1.39 2.26 -7.41
CA PHE A 58 1.29 1.59 -6.13
C PHE A 58 0.30 2.33 -5.24
N ALA A 59 -0.47 1.56 -4.48
CA ALA A 59 -1.34 2.07 -3.44
C ALA A 59 -1.25 1.17 -2.21
N ASN A 60 -1.21 1.77 -1.03
CA ASN A 60 -1.24 1.09 0.24
C ASN A 60 -2.30 1.73 1.13
N ILE A 61 -3.13 0.88 1.72
CA ILE A 61 -4.17 1.26 2.67
C ILE A 61 -3.86 0.55 3.97
N ILE A 62 -3.70 1.31 5.04
CA ILE A 62 -3.54 0.76 6.38
C ILE A 62 -4.65 1.28 7.29
N TYR A 63 -5.21 0.38 8.08
CA TYR A 63 -6.16 0.69 9.13
C TYR A 63 -5.72 -0.05 10.39
N ASP A 64 -5.53 0.71 11.46
CA ASP A 64 -5.14 0.23 12.78
C ASP A 64 -6.03 0.96 13.80
N HIS A 65 -6.64 0.21 14.70
CA HIS A 65 -7.57 0.78 15.68
C HIS A 65 -6.85 1.45 16.87
N ASN A 66 -5.58 1.11 17.11
CA ASN A 66 -4.80 1.51 18.26
C ASN A 66 -3.85 2.69 17.97
N ILE A 67 -3.61 3.02 16.70
CA ILE A 67 -2.81 4.19 16.31
C ILE A 67 -3.68 5.45 16.34
N PHE A 68 -3.48 6.26 17.38
CA PHE A 68 -4.11 7.58 17.50
C PHE A 68 -3.45 8.60 16.57
N ILE A 69 -4.24 9.11 15.62
CA ILE A 69 -3.83 10.27 14.81
C ILE A 69 -4.41 11.52 15.46
N TYR A 70 -3.54 12.40 15.95
CA TYR A 70 -3.92 13.70 16.53
C TYR A 70 -4.50 14.61 15.45
N ASP A 71 -5.64 15.23 15.74
CA ASP A 71 -6.17 16.29 14.90
C ASP A 71 -5.30 17.55 14.99
N ARG A 72 -5.37 18.39 13.97
CA ARG A 72 -4.75 19.71 14.00
C ARG A 72 -5.83 20.78 13.91
N ASP A 73 -5.65 21.88 14.61
CA ASP A 73 -6.48 23.07 14.44
C ASP A 73 -6.19 23.78 13.11
N ASN A 74 -6.94 24.85 12.81
CA ASN A 74 -6.75 25.65 11.61
C ASN A 74 -5.40 26.39 11.55
N GLU A 75 -4.67 26.44 12.66
CA GLU A 75 -3.36 27.07 12.81
C GLU A 75 -2.22 26.04 12.76
N GLY A 76 -2.54 24.75 12.62
CA GLY A 76 -1.61 23.64 12.52
C GLY A 76 -1.13 23.08 13.86
N ASN A 77 -1.66 23.53 14.99
CA ASN A 77 -1.32 22.99 16.31
C ASN A 77 -2.00 21.65 16.54
N GLN A 78 -1.29 20.72 17.19
CA GLN A 78 -1.84 19.40 17.54
C GLN A 78 -2.90 19.54 18.63
N LEU A 79 -4.13 19.12 18.32
CA LEU A 79 -5.20 18.96 19.27
C LEU A 79 -5.00 17.64 20.04
N LEU A 80 -5.32 17.66 21.34
CA LEU A 80 -5.32 16.45 22.19
C LEU A 80 -6.48 15.50 21.87
N THR A 81 -7.29 15.83 20.87
CA THR A 81 -8.39 15.02 20.36
C THR A 81 -7.91 14.33 19.08
N GLY A 82 -8.05 13.02 19.02
CA GLY A 82 -7.64 12.20 17.89
C GLY A 82 -8.22 10.81 18.00
N GLY A 83 -8.23 10.07 16.90
CA GLY A 83 -8.79 8.72 16.86
C GLY A 83 -8.20 7.88 15.72
N PRO A 84 -8.51 6.59 15.68
CA PRO A 84 -8.06 5.70 14.61
C PRO A 84 -8.66 6.13 13.27
N ARG A 85 -7.82 6.22 12.24
CA ARG A 85 -8.24 6.57 10.87
C ARG A 85 -7.52 5.69 9.86
N THR A 86 -8.21 5.42 8.76
CA THR A 86 -7.61 4.79 7.59
C THR A 86 -6.58 5.74 6.96
N GLN A 87 -5.36 5.27 6.75
CA GLN A 87 -4.33 5.99 6.05
C GLN A 87 -4.12 5.39 4.66
N ILE A 88 -4.00 6.26 3.66
CA ILE A 88 -3.80 5.88 2.26
C ILE A 88 -2.48 6.50 1.80
N SER A 89 -1.61 5.68 1.23
CA SER A 89 -0.39 6.12 0.56
C SER A 89 -0.42 5.60 -0.87
N GLU A 90 -0.42 6.50 -1.84
CA GLU A 90 -0.40 6.17 -3.26
C GLU A 90 0.81 6.81 -3.93
N GLY A 91 1.23 6.21 -5.03
CA GLY A 91 2.23 6.83 -5.89
C GLY A 91 2.28 6.20 -7.26
N PHE A 92 2.84 7.00 -8.16
CA PHE A 92 2.91 6.69 -9.57
C PHE A 92 4.31 7.01 -10.07
N GLY A 93 4.95 6.02 -10.68
CA GLY A 93 6.30 6.10 -11.22
C GLY A 93 6.28 5.85 -12.72
N ILE A 94 7.03 6.67 -13.45
CA ILE A 94 7.34 6.46 -14.86
C ILE A 94 8.84 6.18 -14.95
N GLY A 95 9.21 5.10 -15.65
CA GLY A 95 10.59 4.69 -15.88
C GLY A 95 10.96 4.73 -17.36
N LEU A 96 12.12 5.30 -17.66
CA LEU A 96 12.73 5.22 -18.99
C LEU A 96 13.90 4.24 -18.93
N THR A 97 13.94 3.30 -19.86
CA THR A 97 15.01 2.31 -19.97
C THR A 97 15.68 2.42 -21.33
N ALA A 98 16.98 2.64 -21.34
CA ALA A 98 17.81 2.60 -22.55
C ALA A 98 18.82 1.45 -22.42
N LYS A 99 18.83 0.55 -23.39
CA LYS A 99 19.86 -0.50 -23.50
C LYS A 99 20.97 0.01 -24.40
N PHE A 100 22.20 0.05 -23.88
CA PHE A 100 23.39 0.39 -24.65
C PHE A 100 24.30 -0.83 -24.75
N GLY A 101 24.48 -1.31 -25.98
CA GLY A 101 25.25 -2.52 -26.29
C GLY A 101 24.66 -3.16 -27.55
N ASP A 102 25.41 -3.13 -28.63
CA ASP A 102 25.10 -3.84 -29.87
C ASP A 102 24.90 -5.33 -29.57
N GLU A 103 23.92 -5.94 -30.23
CA GLU A 103 23.96 -7.37 -30.49
C GLU A 103 25.20 -7.63 -31.35
N LEU A 104 26.20 -8.32 -30.77
CA LEU A 104 27.25 -8.91 -31.60
C LEU A 104 26.54 -9.87 -32.57
N LYS A 105 26.60 -9.49 -33.86
CA LYS A 105 26.04 -10.18 -35.02
C LYS A 105 26.25 -11.69 -34.99
#